data_AF-A0A7Y3W4X0-F1
#
_entry.id   AF-A0A7Y3W4X0-F1
#
_cell.length_a   1.000
_cell.length_b   1.000
_cell.length_c   1.000
_cell.angle_alpha   90.00
_cell.angle_beta   90.00
_cell.angle_gamma   90.00
#
_symmetry.space_group_name_H-M   'P 1'
#
loop_
_entity.id
_entity.type
_entity.pdbx_description
1 polymer ?
#
loop_
_entity_poly.entity_id
_entity_poly.type
_entity_poly.pdbx_seq_one_letter_code
_entity_poly.pdbx_strand_id
1 'polypeptide(L)' 'MSIVKNETDKMPDEAIENRAKTYQGMMDFAYIWGLPLATGIVMLFTLLLLGVGVFNPLTWVISFFTFLGVMAFSKAFFVH' A
#
# COMPACT_ATOMS: atom_id res chain seq x y z
N MET A 1 -13.12 29.61 -44.19
CA MET A 1 -12.01 28.63 -44.20
C MET A 1 -11.63 28.38 -42.75
N SER A 2 -11.55 27.10 -42.37
CA SER A 2 -11.09 26.57 -41.08
C SER A 2 -11.97 26.80 -39.84
N ILE A 3 -12.73 25.75 -39.51
CA ILE A 3 -13.35 25.50 -38.21
C ILE A 3 -12.19 25.21 -37.25
N VAL A 4 -11.91 26.11 -36.31
CA VAL A 4 -11.01 25.80 -35.17
C VAL A 4 -11.79 24.91 -34.23
N LYS A 5 -11.67 23.61 -34.47
CA LYS A 5 -12.21 22.54 -33.65
C LYS A 5 -11.23 22.27 -32.49
N ASN A 6 -11.81 22.09 -31.31
CA ASN A 6 -11.26 21.36 -30.16
C ASN A 6 -10.02 21.91 -29.47
N GLU A 7 -10.24 22.49 -28.29
CA GLU A 7 -9.25 22.41 -27.20
C GLU A 7 -9.88 22.31 -25.79
N THR A 8 -11.17 21.97 -25.70
CA THR A 8 -11.66 21.17 -24.57
C THR A 8 -11.48 19.71 -24.93
N ASP A 9 -10.23 19.30 -25.17
CA ASP A 9 -9.88 17.90 -25.29
C ASP A 9 -10.02 17.32 -23.87
N LYS A 10 -11.24 16.89 -23.53
CA LYS A 10 -11.45 15.95 -22.43
C LYS A 10 -10.39 14.88 -22.66
N MET A 11 -9.41 14.76 -21.75
CA MET A 11 -8.42 13.67 -21.82
C MET A 11 -9.18 12.43 -22.27
N PRO A 12 -8.82 11.79 -23.39
CA PRO A 12 -9.62 10.73 -23.97
C PRO A 12 -9.92 9.75 -22.84
N ASP A 13 -11.17 9.32 -22.69
CA ASP A 13 -11.60 8.54 -21.53
C ASP A 13 -10.68 7.33 -21.29
N GLU A 14 -10.08 6.79 -22.38
CA GLU A 14 -9.01 5.79 -22.37
C GLU A 14 -7.71 6.20 -21.65
N ALA A 15 -7.26 7.45 -21.75
CA ALA A 15 -6.09 7.97 -21.04
C ALA A 15 -6.36 8.15 -19.54
N ILE A 16 -7.61 8.43 -19.15
CA ILE A 16 -8.02 8.47 -17.74
C ILE A 16 -8.10 7.03 -17.20
N GLU A 17 -8.66 6.10 -17.97
CA GLU A 17 -8.77 4.69 -17.62
C GLU A 17 -7.40 4.01 -17.49
N ASN A 18 -6.48 4.26 -18.42
CA ASN A 18 -5.12 3.73 -18.34
C ASN A 18 -4.34 4.27 -17.13
N ARG A 19 -4.54 5.55 -16.77
CA ARG A 19 -3.97 6.11 -15.54
C ARG A 19 -4.57 5.44 -14.32
N ALA A 20 -5.89 5.27 -14.25
CA ALA A 20 -6.56 4.59 -13.14
C ALA A 20 -6.04 3.15 -12.95
N LYS A 21 -5.86 2.39 -14.03
CA LYS A 21 -5.27 1.04 -13.99
C LYS A 21 -3.83 1.05 -13.50
N THR A 22 -3.03 2.02 -13.94
CA THR A 22 -1.64 2.18 -13.48
C THR A 22 -1.59 2.51 -11.98
N TYR A 23 -2.47 3.40 -11.51
CA TYR A 23 -2.59 3.74 -10.08
C TYR A 23 -3.05 2.55 -9.24
N GLN A 24 -4.04 1.78 -9.71
CA GLN A 24 -4.47 0.54 -9.05
C GLN A 24 -3.33 -0.47 -8.95
N GLY A 25 -2.57 -0.69 -10.04
CA GLY A 25 -1.43 -1.60 -10.03
C GLY A 25 -0.31 -1.14 -9.07
N MET A 26 -0.05 0.17 -8.99
CA MET A 26 0.91 0.71 -8.02
C MET A 26 0.42 0.57 -6.58
N MET A 27 -0.87 0.78 -6.32
CA MET A 27 -1.46 0.55 -5.00
C MET A 27 -1.40 -0.92 -4.61
N ASP A 28 -1.78 -1.83 -5.49
CA ASP A 28 -1.71 -3.27 -5.23
C ASP A 28 -0.27 -3.72 -4.97
N PHE A 29 0.70 -3.21 -5.73
CA PHE A 29 2.10 -3.49 -5.48
C PHE A 29 2.56 -2.96 -4.11
N ALA A 30 2.21 -1.71 -3.78
CA ALA A 30 2.53 -1.10 -2.49
C ALA A 30 1.86 -1.85 -1.33
N TYR A 31 0.65 -2.38 -1.55
CA TYR A 31 -0.09 -3.16 -0.58
C TYR A 31 0.55 -4.53 -0.33
N ILE A 32 0.86 -5.25 -1.40
CA ILE A 32 1.40 -6.61 -1.32
C ILE A 32 2.84 -6.60 -0.81
N TRP A 33 3.65 -5.63 -1.25
CA TRP A 33 5.08 -5.62 -0.95
C TRP A 33 5.46 -4.53 0.04
N GLY A 34 5.01 -3.29 -0.17
CA GLY A 34 5.41 -2.15 0.66
C GLY A 34 4.90 -2.25 2.10
N LEU A 35 3.67 -2.67 2.30
CA LEU A 35 3.02 -2.75 3.61
C LEU A 35 3.67 -3.80 4.53
N PRO A 36 3.90 -5.05 4.09
CA PRO A 36 4.65 -6.03 4.88
C PRO A 36 6.08 -5.60 5.19
N LEU A 37 6.78 -5.01 4.21
CA LEU A 37 8.16 -4.54 4.39
C LEU A 37 8.25 -3.41 5.41
N ALA A 38 7.41 -2.39 5.28
CA ALA A 38 7.37 -1.26 6.22
C ALA A 38 7.02 -1.73 7.63
N THR A 39 6.03 -2.63 7.75
CA THR A 39 5.63 -3.21 9.04
C THR A 39 6.77 -4.01 9.67
N GLY A 40 7.46 -4.84 8.89
CA GLY A 40 8.61 -5.62 9.36
C GLY A 40 9.75 -4.74 9.86
N ILE A 41 10.08 -3.66 9.13
CA ILE A 41 11.11 -2.69 9.54
C ILE A 41 10.71 -2.00 10.85
N VAL A 42 9.49 -1.49 10.96
CA VAL A 42 9.00 -0.81 12.17
C VAL A 42 9.02 -1.76 13.38
N MET A 43 8.58 -3.01 13.20
CA MET A 43 8.64 -4.00 14.29
C MET A 43 10.07 -4.32 14.69
N LEU A 44 11.01 -4.45 13.74
CA LEU A 44 12.42 -4.69 14.04
C LEU A 44 13.01 -3.57 14.92
N PHE A 45 12.79 -2.30 14.56
CA PHE A 45 13.25 -1.17 15.37
C PHE A 45 12.56 -1.10 16.72
N THR A 46 11.25 -1.38 16.77
CA THR A 46 10.47 -1.40 18.02
C THR A 46 11.02 -2.46 18.98
N LEU A 47 11.35 -3.65 18.48
CA LEU A 47 11.91 -4.75 19.26
C LEU A 47 13.34 -4.47 19.74
N LEU A 48 14.16 -3.85 18.89
CA LEU A 48 15.49 -3.36 19.28
C LEU A 48 15.41 -2.33 20.42
N LEU A 49 14.47 -1.39 20.33
CA LEU A 49 14.26 -0.33 21.35
C LEU A 49 13.73 -0.89 22.67
N LEU A 50 12.84 -1.87 22.62
CA LEU A 50 12.28 -2.52 23.81
C LEU A 50 13.26 -3.49 24.48
N GLY A 51 14.42 -3.76 23.87
CA GLY A 51 15.41 -4.72 24.39
C GLY A 51 14.88 -6.15 24.44
N VAL A 52 13.75 -6.43 23.79
CA VAL A 52 13.13 -7.75 23.79
C VAL A 52 13.83 -8.57 22.72
N GLY A 53 14.60 -9.57 23.16
CA GLY A 53 15.33 -10.45 22.25
C GLY A 53 14.43 -11.04 21.17
N VAL A 54 14.91 -11.00 19.93
CA VAL A 54 14.18 -11.46 18.73
C VAL A 54 13.76 -12.94 18.83
N PHE A 55 14.35 -13.71 19.75
CA PHE A 55 14.02 -15.12 20.00
C PHE A 55 12.95 -15.35 21.08
N ASN A 56 12.32 -14.31 21.61
CA ASN A 56 11.25 -14.48 22.58
C ASN A 56 9.95 -14.93 21.88
N PRO A 57 9.38 -16.10 22.18
CA PRO A 57 8.17 -16.59 21.51
C PRO A 57 6.96 -15.65 21.66
N LEU A 58 6.89 -14.87 22.74
CA LEU A 58 5.83 -13.86 22.91
C LEU A 58 5.90 -12.77 21.83
N THR A 59 7.11 -12.35 21.47
CA THR A 59 7.36 -11.39 20.39
C THR A 59 6.88 -11.91 19.05
N TRP A 60 7.05 -13.20 18.77
CA TRP A 60 6.62 -13.80 17.51
C TRP A 60 5.10 -13.81 17.40
N VAL A 61 4.41 -14.11 18.51
CA VAL A 61 2.96 -14.08 18.59
C VAL A 61 2.44 -12.66 18.38
N ILE A 62 3.00 -11.67 19.07
CA ILE A 62 2.61 -10.26 18.92
C ILE A 62 2.87 -9.80 17.48
N SER A 63 4.03 -10.11 16.90
CA SER A 63 4.35 -9.79 15.51
C SER A 63 3.39 -10.42 14.51
N PHE A 64 2.97 -11.67 14.74
CA PHE A 64 1.97 -12.32 13.91
C PHE A 64 0.60 -11.62 14.00
N PHE A 65 0.14 -11.27 15.20
CA PHE A 65 -1.11 -10.53 15.37
C PHE A 65 -1.04 -9.10 14.82
N THR A 66 0.10 -8.42 14.97
CA THR A 66 0.32 -7.10 14.37
C THR A 66 0.30 -7.19 12.85
N PHE A 67 0.92 -8.21 12.26
CA PHE A 67 0.84 -8.44 10.81
C PHE A 67 -0.59 -8.69 10.35
N LEU A 68 -1.36 -9.54 11.04
CA LEU A 68 -2.78 -9.74 10.74
C LEU A 68 -3.60 -8.46 10.90
N GLY A 69 -3.34 -7.67 11.95
CA GLY A 69 -4.01 -6.41 12.21
C GLY A 69 -3.72 -5.37 11.13
N VAL A 70 -2.46 -5.25 10.70
CA VAL A 70 -2.07 -4.35 9.60
C VAL A 70 -2.68 -4.82 8.28
N MET A 71 -2.66 -6.11 7.96
CA MET A 71 -3.31 -6.64 6.76
C MET A 71 -4.83 -6.42 6.78
N ALA A 72 -5.49 -6.57 7.93
CA ALA A 72 -6.92 -6.30 8.06
C ALA A 72 -7.23 -4.79 7.93
N PHE A 73 -6.44 -3.95 8.60
CA PHE A 73 -6.59 -2.50 8.56
C PHE A 73 -6.35 -1.95 7.15
N SER A 74 -5.30 -2.41 6.49
CA SER A 74 -5.01 -2.00 5.13
C SER A 74 -6.11 -2.46 4.17
N LYS A 75 -6.67 -3.67 4.32
CA LYS A 75 -7.82 -4.08 3.50
C LYS A 75 -9.02 -3.18 3.74
N ALA A 76 -9.27 -2.77 4.98
CA ALA A 76 -10.37 -1.88 5.31
C ALA A 76 -10.18 -0.45 4.72
N PHE A 77 -8.94 0.04 4.64
CA PHE A 77 -8.64 1.41 4.19
C PHE A 77 -8.33 1.56 2.69
N PHE A 78 -7.79 0.53 2.03
CA PHE A 78 -7.37 0.61 0.62
C PHE A 78 -8.28 -0.14 -0.36
N VAL A 79 -9.20 -0.98 0.13
CA VAL A 79 -10.18 -1.72 -0.71
C VAL A 79 -11.55 -1.03 -0.75
N HIS A 80 -11.77 0.03 0.06
CA HIS A 80 -12.89 0.96 -0.06
C HIS A 80 -12.44 2.25 -0.74
#